data_AF-A0A1F6GAU9-F1
#
_entry.id   AF-A0A1F6GAU9-F1
#
_cell.length_a   1.000
_cell.length_b   1.000
_cell.length_c   1.000
_cell.angle_alpha   90.00
_cell.angle_beta   90.00
_cell.angle_gamma   90.00
#
_symmetry.space_group_name_H-M   'P 1'
#
loop_
_entity.id
_entity.type
_entity.pdbx_description
1 polymer ?
#
loop_
_entity_poly.entity_id
_entity_poly.type
_entity_poly.pdbx_seq_one_letter_code
_entity_poly.pdbx_strand_id
1 'polypeptide(L)'
;MKRFAWAMSLVFLTACAGAKKPPLAELAPCQLVKLAPGPEDLALDQNRILVSVDDRRQTIREGAILALDIHSGTFHPLTGWQSEPQIKQFHPQGIDLIEQDGVRYLFVVLKRFDGQNPAIARFKVNGDHLEAAGFWRDQLRDPNDLVARPEGGFYVTDNDPAMINNLMGSGRILLFINEDKAQIVADGLTFANGLALTEGHLFGTTSLLGDLYSWEIGPKGELNKKLRLANIPGGDNLSINGGILLIAGHPCKRCFMSHAKSTDKHSPSQIWAYNIEARQLDLVLEDPMGKKYSAASVAIATPDRLILGQVFDGQLLSCPLPAPWPPLVSEQKRVYHLKTMSGEDKFFYQDRD
;
A
#
# COMPACT_ATOMS: atom_id res chain seq x y z
N MET A 1 -54.89 18.53 51.29
CA MET A 1 -55.04 17.87 49.97
C MET A 1 -53.95 18.37 49.04
N LYS A 2 -52.90 17.57 48.81
CA LYS A 2 -51.81 17.88 47.87
C LYS A 2 -52.12 17.16 46.56
N ARG A 3 -52.14 17.85 45.41
CA ARG A 3 -52.15 17.21 44.08
C ARG A 3 -50.98 17.72 43.26
N PHE A 4 -50.20 16.73 42.82
CA PHE A 4 -48.93 16.79 42.11
C PHE A 4 -49.10 17.33 40.68
N ALA A 5 -48.18 18.19 40.26
CA ALA A 5 -47.98 18.59 38.88
C ALA A 5 -47.30 17.45 38.09
N TRP A 6 -47.88 17.09 36.94
CA TRP A 6 -47.24 16.20 35.98
C TRP A 6 -46.49 17.04 34.95
N ALA A 7 -45.16 17.00 35.00
CA ALA A 7 -44.31 17.46 33.92
C ALA A 7 -44.13 16.30 32.94
N MET A 8 -44.68 16.43 31.73
CA MET A 8 -44.49 15.45 30.66
C MET A 8 -43.30 15.92 29.81
N SER A 9 -42.16 15.28 30.02
CA SER A 9 -40.94 15.51 29.24
C SER A 9 -41.17 15.13 27.76
N LEU A 10 -41.05 16.10 26.86
CA LEU A 10 -40.90 15.83 25.43
C LEU A 10 -39.52 15.18 25.20
N VAL A 11 -39.53 13.93 24.76
CA VAL A 11 -38.35 13.27 24.20
C VAL A 11 -38.19 13.77 22.76
N PHE A 12 -37.15 14.56 22.52
CA PHE A 12 -36.70 14.87 21.16
C PHE A 12 -36.02 13.62 20.57
N LEU A 13 -36.73 12.93 19.68
CA LEU A 13 -36.14 11.96 18.76
C LEU A 13 -35.41 12.73 17.66
N THR A 14 -34.13 13.06 17.91
CA THR A 14 -33.22 13.54 16.86
C THR A 14 -32.14 12.49 16.62
N ALA A 15 -32.27 11.76 15.52
CA ALA A 15 -31.21 11.52 14.53
C ALA A 15 -31.64 10.36 13.62
N CYS A 16 -32.06 10.68 12.40
CA CYS A 16 -31.90 9.75 11.28
C CYS A 16 -30.39 9.57 11.08
N ALA A 17 -29.82 8.52 11.67
CA ALA A 17 -28.55 7.99 11.22
C ALA A 17 -28.75 7.53 9.78
N GLY A 18 -28.23 8.30 8.80
CA GLY A 18 -28.24 7.89 7.41
C GLY A 18 -27.62 6.50 7.31
N ALA A 19 -28.34 5.56 6.71
CA ALA A 19 -27.85 4.19 6.53
C ALA A 19 -26.50 4.24 5.81
N LYS A 20 -25.46 3.63 6.38
CA LYS A 20 -24.19 3.46 5.69
C LYS A 20 -24.47 2.67 4.41
N LYS A 21 -23.93 3.14 3.27
CA LYS A 21 -23.98 2.37 2.02
C LYS A 21 -23.36 0.99 2.28
N PRO A 22 -23.98 -0.11 1.78
CA PRO A 22 -23.37 -1.43 1.86
C PRO A 22 -22.07 -1.47 1.04
N PRO A 23 -21.19 -2.46 1.30
CA PRO A 23 -20.04 -2.70 0.45
C PRO A 23 -20.43 -2.97 -1.01
N LEU A 24 -19.57 -2.59 -1.95
CA LEU A 24 -19.78 -2.86 -3.39
C LEU A 24 -19.63 -4.34 -3.76
N ALA A 25 -18.81 -5.08 -3.01
CA ALA A 25 -18.54 -6.51 -3.21
C ALA A 25 -19.09 -7.33 -2.04
N GLU A 26 -19.66 -8.49 -2.37
CA GLU A 26 -19.93 -9.52 -1.38
C GLU A 26 -18.69 -10.38 -1.17
N LEU A 27 -18.49 -10.83 0.08
CA LEU A 27 -17.43 -11.78 0.40
C LEU A 27 -17.69 -13.17 -0.17
N ALA A 28 -18.94 -13.60 -0.28
CA ALA A 28 -19.32 -14.96 -0.65
C ALA A 28 -18.58 -15.51 -1.90
N PRO A 29 -18.51 -14.79 -3.03
CA PRO A 29 -17.84 -15.28 -4.24
C PRO A 29 -16.30 -15.26 -4.18
N CYS A 30 -15.68 -14.69 -3.15
CA CYS A 30 -14.22 -14.63 -3.04
C CYS A 30 -13.60 -16.00 -2.70
N GLN A 31 -12.42 -16.26 -3.24
CA GLN A 31 -11.65 -17.48 -3.07
C GLN A 31 -10.35 -17.21 -2.31
N LEU A 32 -9.98 -18.12 -1.42
CA LEU A 32 -8.69 -18.09 -0.75
C LEU A 32 -7.63 -18.75 -1.63
N VAL A 33 -6.53 -18.05 -1.85
CA VAL A 33 -5.35 -18.58 -2.56
C VAL A 33 -4.26 -18.81 -1.53
N LYS A 34 -3.94 -20.07 -1.24
CA LYS A 34 -2.94 -20.43 -0.23
C LYS A 34 -1.55 -19.95 -0.68
N LEU A 35 -0.80 -19.34 0.24
CA LEU A 35 0.52 -18.76 -0.01
C LEU A 35 1.43 -18.92 1.23
N ALA A 36 2.63 -18.35 1.17
CA ALA A 36 3.47 -18.12 2.35
C ALA A 36 2.83 -17.08 3.31
N PRO A 37 3.09 -17.16 4.62
CA PRO A 37 2.62 -16.21 5.61
C PRO A 37 3.01 -14.76 5.33
N GLY A 38 2.11 -13.84 5.67
CA GLY A 38 2.31 -12.39 5.62
C GLY A 38 2.52 -11.79 4.23
N PRO A 39 1.66 -12.07 3.23
CA PRO A 39 1.68 -11.41 1.93
C PRO A 39 1.18 -9.98 2.05
N GLU A 40 2.05 -9.08 2.53
CA GLU A 40 1.61 -7.78 3.04
C GLU A 40 1.44 -6.73 1.95
N ASP A 41 2.25 -6.81 0.89
CA ASP A 41 2.19 -5.86 -0.21
C ASP A 41 2.31 -6.54 -1.59
N LEU A 42 1.76 -5.90 -2.62
CA LEU A 42 1.55 -6.48 -3.95
C LEU A 42 1.91 -5.48 -5.07
N ALA A 43 2.60 -5.96 -6.09
CA ALA A 43 2.82 -5.21 -7.33
C ALA A 43 2.39 -6.03 -8.55
N LEU A 44 1.65 -5.42 -9.48
CA LEU A 44 1.25 -6.09 -10.72
C LEU A 44 2.40 -6.02 -11.75
N ASP A 45 2.89 -7.17 -12.19
CA ASP A 45 3.91 -7.31 -13.23
C ASP A 45 3.34 -8.10 -14.40
N GLN A 46 2.73 -7.38 -15.35
CA GLN A 46 2.08 -7.99 -16.52
C GLN A 46 1.04 -9.07 -16.11
N ASN A 47 1.33 -10.35 -16.39
CA ASN A 47 0.44 -11.50 -16.13
C ASN A 47 0.74 -12.18 -14.78
N ARG A 48 1.58 -11.59 -13.94
CA ARG A 48 1.87 -12.10 -12.59
C ARG A 48 1.77 -10.99 -11.55
N ILE A 49 1.64 -11.39 -10.30
CA ILE A 49 1.69 -10.49 -9.15
C ILE A 49 2.96 -10.79 -8.38
N LEU A 50 3.77 -9.77 -8.13
CA LEU A 50 4.88 -9.84 -7.19
C LEU A 50 4.32 -9.63 -5.79
N VAL A 51 4.58 -10.57 -4.89
CA VAL A 51 4.05 -10.60 -3.53
C VAL A 51 5.19 -10.50 -2.54
N SER A 52 5.18 -9.46 -1.72
CA SER A 52 6.09 -9.32 -0.58
C SER A 52 5.59 -10.17 0.58
N VAL A 53 6.34 -11.22 0.94
CA VAL A 53 5.98 -12.14 2.05
C VAL A 53 7.02 -12.11 3.17
N ASP A 54 6.55 -12.02 4.40
CA ASP A 54 7.37 -12.17 5.60
C ASP A 54 6.53 -12.67 6.79
N ASP A 55 6.99 -13.76 7.43
CA ASP A 55 6.30 -14.34 8.59
C ASP A 55 6.61 -13.53 9.86
N ARG A 56 5.81 -12.48 10.07
CA ARG A 56 5.91 -11.58 11.23
C ARG A 56 5.64 -12.27 12.58
N ARG A 57 5.15 -13.51 12.59
CA ARG A 57 5.03 -14.33 13.82
C ARG A 57 6.23 -15.26 14.03
N GLN A 58 6.98 -15.57 12.97
CA GLN A 58 8.19 -16.39 13.00
C GLN A 58 9.38 -15.69 12.31
N THR A 59 9.84 -14.58 12.90
CA THR A 59 10.85 -13.69 12.30
C THR A 59 12.27 -14.25 12.21
N ILE A 60 12.46 -15.56 12.39
CA ILE A 60 13.74 -16.25 12.20
C ILE A 60 13.90 -16.78 10.77
N ARG A 61 12.77 -16.90 10.04
CA ARG A 61 12.78 -17.31 8.63
C ARG A 61 12.90 -16.08 7.75
N GLU A 62 13.71 -16.19 6.71
CA GLU A 62 13.76 -15.18 5.67
C GLU A 62 12.41 -15.05 4.98
N GLY A 63 12.04 -13.83 4.64
CA GLY A 63 10.94 -13.55 3.73
C GLY A 63 11.33 -13.78 2.28
N ALA A 64 10.44 -13.40 1.37
CA ALA A 64 10.67 -13.52 -0.07
C ALA A 64 9.84 -12.52 -0.87
N ILE A 65 10.24 -12.30 -2.12
CA ILE A 65 9.33 -11.82 -3.15
C ILE A 65 8.88 -13.05 -3.93
N LEU A 66 7.58 -13.28 -4.02
CA LEU A 66 7.00 -14.38 -4.80
C LEU A 66 6.41 -13.84 -6.10
N ALA A 67 6.62 -14.52 -7.21
CA ALA A 67 5.84 -14.34 -8.44
C ALA A 67 4.64 -15.29 -8.38
N LEU A 68 3.42 -14.74 -8.35
CA LEU A 68 2.16 -15.47 -8.46
C LEU A 68 1.60 -15.32 -9.87
N ASP A 69 1.40 -16.43 -10.58
CA ASP A 69 0.66 -16.44 -11.84
C ASP A 69 -0.84 -16.26 -11.56
N ILE A 70 -1.44 -15.24 -12.19
CA ILE A 70 -2.84 -14.86 -11.93
C ILE A 70 -3.86 -15.85 -12.49
N HIS A 71 -3.47 -16.70 -13.44
CA HIS A 71 -4.34 -17.65 -14.12
C HIS A 71 -4.28 -19.03 -13.48
N SER A 72 -3.08 -19.53 -13.22
CA SER A 72 -2.88 -20.87 -12.64
C SER A 72 -2.93 -20.86 -11.10
N GLY A 73 -2.68 -19.70 -10.47
CA GLY A 73 -2.52 -19.59 -9.02
C GLY A 73 -1.22 -20.21 -8.50
N THR A 74 -0.30 -20.62 -9.38
CA THR A 74 1.02 -21.13 -8.99
C THR A 74 1.95 -19.99 -8.61
N PHE A 75 2.84 -20.22 -7.64
CA PHE A 75 3.82 -19.22 -7.25
C PHE A 75 5.22 -19.78 -7.09
N HIS A 76 6.21 -18.93 -7.36
CA HIS A 76 7.64 -19.24 -7.22
C HIS A 76 8.38 -18.06 -6.56
N PRO A 77 9.40 -18.32 -5.72
CA PRO A 77 10.21 -17.25 -5.17
C PRO A 77 11.12 -16.65 -6.24
N LEU A 78 11.24 -15.32 -6.25
CA LEU A 78 12.28 -14.64 -7.00
C LEU A 78 13.63 -14.83 -6.31
N THR A 79 14.68 -15.04 -7.10
CA THR A 79 16.04 -15.36 -6.65
C THR A 79 17.03 -14.28 -7.10
N GLY A 80 18.31 -14.40 -6.76
CA GLY A 80 19.36 -13.47 -7.20
C GLY A 80 19.84 -12.55 -6.10
N TRP A 81 18.93 -12.02 -5.27
CA TRP A 81 19.31 -11.18 -4.12
C TRP A 81 20.26 -11.89 -3.14
N GLN A 82 20.27 -13.22 -3.09
CA GLN A 82 21.18 -14.00 -2.24
C GLN A 82 22.66 -13.84 -2.60
N SER A 83 22.98 -13.41 -3.84
CA SER A 83 24.37 -13.15 -4.22
C SER A 83 24.90 -11.83 -3.68
N GLU A 84 24.03 -10.98 -3.12
CA GLU A 84 24.41 -9.66 -2.62
C GLU A 84 24.95 -9.76 -1.18
N PRO A 85 26.26 -9.58 -0.96
CA PRO A 85 26.85 -9.77 0.36
C PRO A 85 26.38 -8.73 1.39
N GLN A 86 25.81 -7.62 0.95
CA GLN A 86 25.27 -6.56 1.81
C GLN A 86 23.94 -6.97 2.45
N ILE A 87 23.15 -7.82 1.78
CA ILE A 87 21.90 -8.36 2.30
C ILE A 87 22.24 -9.51 3.24
N LYS A 88 22.17 -9.26 4.55
CA LYS A 88 22.35 -10.27 5.59
C LYS A 88 21.06 -10.98 5.97
N GLN A 89 19.95 -10.26 5.90
CA GLN A 89 18.60 -10.81 6.04
C GLN A 89 17.65 -10.12 5.05
N PHE A 90 16.71 -10.90 4.52
CA PHE A 90 15.73 -10.52 3.54
C PHE A 90 14.33 -10.59 4.16
N HIS A 91 13.95 -9.49 4.82
CA HIS A 91 12.61 -9.30 5.39
C HIS A 91 11.90 -8.15 4.65
N PRO A 92 11.26 -8.43 3.49
CA PRO A 92 10.59 -7.43 2.70
C PRO A 92 9.27 -6.98 3.34
N GLN A 93 8.88 -5.72 3.11
CA GLN A 93 7.61 -5.14 3.55
C GLN A 93 6.89 -4.47 2.36
N GLY A 94 6.91 -3.15 2.24
CA GLY A 94 6.37 -2.46 1.07
C GLY A 94 7.22 -2.67 -0.18
N ILE A 95 6.56 -2.73 -1.33
CA ILE A 95 7.18 -2.89 -2.65
C ILE A 95 6.54 -1.98 -3.68
N ASP A 96 7.34 -1.52 -4.64
CA ASP A 96 6.81 -0.79 -5.79
C ASP A 96 7.55 -1.20 -7.06
N LEU A 97 6.79 -1.41 -8.14
CA LEU A 97 7.31 -1.84 -9.44
C LEU A 97 7.13 -0.73 -10.48
N ILE A 98 8.23 -0.29 -11.08
CA ILE A 98 8.22 0.71 -12.14
C ILE A 98 9.03 0.25 -13.35
N GLU A 99 8.60 0.64 -14.55
CA GLU A 99 9.38 0.48 -15.76
C GLU A 99 10.01 1.83 -16.13
N GLN A 100 11.33 1.87 -16.27
CA GLN A 100 12.11 3.05 -16.65
C GLN A 100 13.07 2.67 -17.78
N ASP A 101 12.98 3.37 -18.90
CA ASP A 101 13.81 3.13 -20.10
C ASP A 101 13.80 1.65 -20.56
N GLY A 102 12.65 0.99 -20.47
CA GLY A 102 12.47 -0.42 -20.84
C GLY A 102 13.02 -1.43 -19.83
N VAL A 103 13.52 -0.97 -18.67
CA VAL A 103 13.99 -1.81 -17.57
C VAL A 103 12.98 -1.77 -16.43
N ARG A 104 12.60 -2.94 -15.91
CA ARG A 104 11.75 -3.02 -14.72
C ARG A 104 12.58 -3.00 -13.45
N TYR A 105 12.23 -2.08 -12.57
CA TYR A 105 12.81 -1.93 -11.26
C TYR A 105 11.77 -2.25 -10.19
N LEU A 106 12.09 -3.22 -9.34
CA LEU A 106 11.36 -3.49 -8.10
C LEU A 106 12.11 -2.79 -6.95
N PHE A 107 11.43 -1.87 -6.30
CA PHE A 107 11.87 -1.29 -5.05
C PHE A 107 11.27 -2.08 -3.89
N VAL A 108 12.08 -2.33 -2.86
CA VAL A 108 11.71 -3.18 -1.72
C VAL A 108 12.16 -2.53 -0.42
N VAL A 109 11.23 -2.34 0.51
CA VAL A 109 11.55 -2.02 1.91
C VAL A 109 12.08 -3.28 2.59
N LEU A 110 13.35 -3.30 2.99
CA LEU A 110 13.96 -4.38 3.76
C LEU A 110 14.11 -3.97 5.22
N LYS A 111 13.40 -4.63 6.13
CA LYS A 111 13.34 -4.24 7.55
C LYS A 111 14.62 -4.56 8.33
N ARG A 112 15.44 -5.50 7.86
CA ARG A 112 16.65 -5.99 8.54
C ARG A 112 17.81 -6.25 7.58
N PHE A 113 18.05 -5.33 6.66
CA PHE A 113 19.04 -5.46 5.59
C PHE A 113 20.41 -5.98 6.04
N ASP A 114 20.99 -5.39 7.09
CA ASP A 114 22.28 -5.80 7.66
C ASP A 114 22.13 -6.67 8.94
N GLY A 115 20.95 -7.24 9.15
CA GLY A 115 20.57 -8.01 10.33
C GLY A 115 19.90 -7.19 11.44
N GLN A 116 19.97 -5.86 11.39
CA GLN A 116 19.32 -5.00 12.39
C GLN A 116 18.66 -3.77 11.76
N ASN A 117 19.34 -3.11 10.83
CA ASN A 117 18.93 -1.83 10.27
C ASN A 117 18.16 -2.03 8.96
N PRO A 118 17.19 -1.15 8.69
CA PRO A 118 16.47 -1.20 7.43
C PRO A 118 17.29 -0.63 6.26
N ALA A 119 16.88 -1.00 5.05
CA ALA A 119 17.31 -0.37 3.80
C ALA A 119 16.17 -0.38 2.79
N ILE A 120 16.22 0.51 1.81
CA ILE A 120 15.47 0.33 0.56
C ILE A 120 16.42 -0.33 -0.43
N ALA A 121 15.99 -1.42 -1.05
CA ALA A 121 16.71 -2.08 -2.13
C ALA A 121 15.99 -1.83 -3.46
N ARG A 122 16.77 -1.56 -4.51
CA ARG A 122 16.28 -1.56 -5.89
C ARG A 122 16.86 -2.75 -6.62
N PHE A 123 16.01 -3.52 -7.28
CA PHE A 123 16.39 -4.65 -8.11
C PHE A 123 15.91 -4.45 -9.54
N LYS A 124 16.73 -4.78 -10.53
CA LYS A 124 16.23 -5.06 -11.88
C LYS A 124 15.52 -6.41 -11.88
N VAL A 125 14.35 -6.46 -12.49
CA VAL A 125 13.55 -7.68 -12.60
C VAL A 125 13.81 -8.36 -13.94
N ASN A 126 14.55 -9.47 -13.92
CA ASN A 126 14.90 -10.28 -15.08
C ASN A 126 14.21 -11.65 -14.99
N GLY A 127 12.95 -11.73 -15.42
CA GLY A 127 12.14 -12.92 -15.20
C GLY A 127 11.93 -13.16 -13.69
N ASP A 128 12.32 -14.34 -13.18
CA ASP A 128 12.27 -14.68 -11.75
C ASP A 128 13.59 -14.35 -11.01
N HIS A 129 14.45 -13.53 -11.61
CA HIS A 129 15.73 -13.10 -11.03
C HIS A 129 15.74 -11.61 -10.69
N LEU A 130 16.25 -11.29 -9.51
CA LEU A 130 16.44 -9.94 -8.97
C LEU A 130 17.94 -9.62 -8.96
N GLU A 131 18.36 -8.76 -9.88
CA GLU A 131 19.72 -8.22 -9.94
C GLU A 131 19.76 -6.91 -9.16
N ALA A 132 20.61 -6.80 -8.14
CA ALA A 132 20.67 -5.57 -7.34
C ALA A 132 21.18 -4.38 -8.16
N ALA A 133 20.54 -3.23 -7.93
CA ALA A 133 20.79 -1.99 -8.66
C ALA A 133 20.92 -0.77 -7.74
N GLY A 134 20.86 -0.95 -6.42
CA GLY A 134 21.09 0.12 -5.45
C GLY A 134 20.51 -0.18 -4.07
N PHE A 135 21.11 0.43 -3.04
CA PHE A 135 20.67 0.33 -1.65
C PHE A 135 20.71 1.70 -0.97
N TRP A 136 19.61 2.10 -0.31
CA TRP A 136 19.49 3.38 0.40
C TRP A 136 19.24 3.16 1.87
N ARG A 137 19.94 3.94 2.71
CA ARG A 137 19.91 3.80 4.16
C ARG A 137 19.81 5.11 4.92
N ASP A 138 20.09 6.25 4.28
CA ASP A 138 20.18 7.53 4.97
C ASP A 138 18.89 7.86 5.71
N GLN A 139 19.02 8.22 6.97
CA GLN A 139 17.93 8.56 7.89
C GLN A 139 16.84 7.49 8.09
N LEU A 140 16.89 6.29 7.50
CA LEU A 140 15.86 5.27 7.72
C LEU A 140 15.85 4.80 9.19
N ARG A 141 14.66 4.65 9.76
CA ARG A 141 14.46 4.16 11.13
C ARG A 141 13.53 2.94 11.15
N ASP A 142 12.34 3.12 10.59
CA ASP A 142 11.31 2.09 10.48
C ASP A 142 10.46 2.37 9.23
N PRO A 143 11.04 2.19 8.03
CA PRO A 143 10.33 2.41 6.77
C PRO A 143 9.19 1.40 6.62
N ASN A 144 8.07 1.81 6.07
CA ASN A 144 6.90 0.95 5.92
C ASN A 144 6.58 0.65 4.46
N ASP A 145 6.28 1.68 3.68
CA ASP A 145 5.99 1.57 2.25
C ASP A 145 6.74 2.64 1.44
N LEU A 146 6.80 2.48 0.12
CA LEU A 146 7.45 3.40 -0.80
C LEU A 146 6.70 3.53 -2.12
N VAL A 147 6.97 4.60 -2.85
CA VAL A 147 6.57 4.72 -4.25
C VAL A 147 7.69 5.32 -5.08
N ALA A 148 8.06 4.61 -6.16
CA ALA A 148 9.09 4.99 -7.10
C ALA A 148 8.60 6.12 -8.02
N ARG A 149 9.52 7.02 -8.35
CA ARG A 149 9.27 8.16 -9.23
C ARG A 149 9.79 7.90 -10.64
N PRO A 150 9.03 8.24 -11.69
CA PRO A 150 9.40 8.05 -13.09
C PRO A 150 10.66 8.77 -13.50
N GLU A 151 10.82 10.00 -13.04
CA GLU A 151 11.97 10.86 -13.26
C GLU A 151 13.20 10.43 -12.43
N GLY A 152 13.07 9.36 -11.65
CA GLY A 152 14.10 8.85 -10.75
C GLY A 152 13.85 9.22 -9.29
N GLY A 153 14.40 8.40 -8.40
CA GLY A 153 14.18 8.50 -6.97
C GLY A 153 12.86 7.86 -6.51
N PHE A 154 12.52 8.05 -5.25
CA PHE A 154 11.32 7.50 -4.62
C PHE A 154 10.95 8.27 -3.34
N TYR A 155 9.69 8.16 -2.94
CA TYR A 155 9.23 8.53 -1.59
C TYR A 155 9.12 7.27 -0.74
N VAL A 156 9.40 7.39 0.55
CA VAL A 156 9.21 6.30 1.52
C VAL A 156 8.57 6.85 2.79
N THR A 157 7.57 6.15 3.32
CA THR A 157 7.08 6.39 4.67
C THR A 157 8.02 5.78 5.68
N ASP A 158 8.33 6.54 6.72
CA ASP A 158 9.22 6.13 7.80
C ASP A 158 8.66 6.58 9.14
N ASN A 159 8.73 5.70 10.13
CA ASN A 159 8.21 5.96 11.46
C ASN A 159 9.31 6.03 12.50
N ASP A 160 9.01 6.64 13.64
CA ASP A 160 9.85 6.52 14.83
C ASP A 160 9.40 5.30 15.65
N PRO A 161 10.20 4.22 15.73
CA PRO A 161 9.81 3.03 16.48
C PRO A 161 9.59 3.32 17.96
N ALA A 162 10.27 4.32 18.54
CA ALA A 162 10.08 4.71 19.94
C ALA A 162 8.78 5.50 20.17
N MET A 163 8.21 6.09 19.12
CA MET A 163 6.99 6.91 19.18
C MET A 163 5.88 6.36 18.29
N ILE A 164 5.89 5.06 18.00
CA ILE A 164 4.99 4.43 17.04
C ILE A 164 3.50 4.50 17.43
N ASN A 165 3.21 4.74 18.71
CA ASN A 165 1.85 4.92 19.24
C ASN A 165 1.49 6.40 19.49
N ASN A 166 2.36 7.33 19.12
CA ASN A 166 2.15 8.74 19.39
C ASN A 166 1.08 9.34 18.46
N LEU A 167 -0.05 9.73 19.04
CA LEU A 167 -1.15 10.37 18.32
C LEU A 167 -0.85 11.82 17.91
N MET A 168 0.22 12.44 18.45
CA MET A 168 0.71 13.74 17.97
C MET A 168 1.46 13.65 16.63
N GLY A 169 1.73 12.43 16.15
CA GLY A 169 2.39 12.20 14.86
C GLY A 169 3.91 12.18 14.97
N SER A 170 4.50 11.04 14.61
CA SER A 170 5.96 10.80 14.59
C SER A 170 6.43 10.21 13.25
N GLY A 171 5.48 9.87 12.37
CA GLY A 171 5.72 9.40 11.03
C GLY A 171 6.06 10.55 10.08
N ARG A 172 6.81 10.21 9.05
CA ARG A 172 7.33 11.14 8.05
C ARG A 172 7.37 10.49 6.67
N ILE A 173 7.53 11.32 5.65
CA ILE A 173 7.85 10.90 4.29
C ILE A 173 9.24 11.42 3.97
N LEU A 174 10.12 10.51 3.56
CA LEU A 174 11.45 10.84 3.05
C LEU A 174 11.41 10.79 1.52
N LEU A 175 12.11 11.72 0.89
CA LEU A 175 12.41 11.72 -0.53
C LEU A 175 13.87 11.34 -0.73
N PHE A 176 14.12 10.37 -1.61
CA PHE A 176 15.43 10.01 -2.10
C PHE A 176 15.48 10.30 -3.60
N ILE A 177 16.37 11.19 -4.04
CA ILE A 177 16.62 11.45 -5.47
C ILE A 177 17.89 10.71 -5.93
N ASN A 178 18.84 10.56 -5.02
CA ASN A 178 20.13 9.91 -5.21
C ASN A 178 20.47 9.04 -3.98
N GLU A 179 21.57 8.29 -4.07
CA GLU A 179 21.98 7.31 -3.05
C GLU A 179 22.42 7.95 -1.72
N ASP A 180 22.84 9.21 -1.74
CA ASP A 180 23.62 9.77 -0.64
C ASP A 180 22.81 10.55 0.40
N LYS A 181 21.58 11.00 0.11
CA LYS A 181 20.85 11.86 1.04
C LYS A 181 19.33 11.78 0.94
N ALA A 182 18.71 11.44 2.07
CA ALA A 182 17.27 11.55 2.27
C ALA A 182 16.88 12.99 2.63
N GLN A 183 15.73 13.44 2.14
CA GLN A 183 15.10 14.68 2.57
C GLN A 183 13.75 14.38 3.23
N ILE A 184 13.52 14.88 4.44
CA ILE A 184 12.17 14.89 5.02
C ILE A 184 11.33 15.88 4.22
N VAL A 185 10.27 15.38 3.56
CA VAL A 185 9.35 16.19 2.74
C VAL A 185 7.94 16.29 3.34
N ALA A 186 7.62 15.44 4.30
CA ALA A 186 6.46 15.61 5.18
C ALA A 186 6.73 14.97 6.55
N ASP A 187 6.12 15.50 7.61
CA ASP A 187 6.21 14.97 8.97
C ASP A 187 4.87 15.11 9.72
N GLY A 188 4.87 14.76 11.02
CA GLY A 188 3.69 14.83 11.87
C GLY A 188 2.58 13.86 11.47
N LEU A 189 2.93 12.75 10.80
CA LEU A 189 1.97 11.71 10.40
C LEU A 189 1.75 10.73 11.55
N THR A 190 0.49 10.35 11.76
CA THR A 190 0.08 9.45 12.84
C THR A 190 0.21 8.00 12.43
N PHE A 191 1.47 7.55 12.36
CA PHE A 191 1.93 6.30 11.74
C PHE A 191 1.76 6.37 10.22
N ALA A 192 2.80 6.80 9.51
CA ALA A 192 2.81 6.88 8.05
C ALA A 192 2.89 5.47 7.45
N ASN A 193 2.04 5.17 6.47
CA ASN A 193 1.88 3.82 5.95
C ASN A 193 1.95 3.81 4.40
N GLY A 194 0.93 3.34 3.69
CA GLY A 194 0.91 3.24 2.23
C GLY A 194 1.13 4.56 1.48
N LEU A 195 1.72 4.46 0.28
CA LEU A 195 1.87 5.58 -0.66
C LEU A 195 1.37 5.21 -2.06
N ALA A 196 0.86 6.21 -2.80
CA ALA A 196 0.72 6.12 -4.25
C ALA A 196 0.97 7.46 -4.92
N LEU A 197 1.35 7.37 -6.19
CA LEU A 197 1.80 8.49 -6.99
C LEU A 197 0.94 8.65 -8.24
N THR A 198 0.65 9.90 -8.56
CA THR A 198 0.18 10.37 -9.87
C THR A 198 1.15 11.44 -10.38
N GLU A 199 1.03 11.89 -11.62
CA GLU A 199 1.91 12.91 -12.22
C GLU A 199 2.10 14.17 -11.35
N GLY A 200 1.08 14.62 -10.62
CA GLY A 200 1.13 15.86 -9.83
C GLY A 200 0.92 15.70 -8.33
N HIS A 201 0.56 14.51 -7.87
CA HIS A 201 0.17 14.30 -6.47
C HIS A 201 0.74 13.02 -5.88
N LEU A 202 1.19 13.14 -4.64
CA LEU A 202 1.44 12.01 -3.75
C LEU A 202 0.22 11.83 -2.85
N PHE A 203 -0.20 10.58 -2.66
CA PHE A 203 -1.23 10.17 -1.71
C PHE A 203 -0.60 9.31 -0.63
N GLY A 204 -1.11 9.40 0.60
CA GLY A 204 -0.58 8.64 1.72
C GLY A 204 -1.61 8.39 2.81
N THR A 205 -1.54 7.22 3.42
CA THR A 205 -2.39 6.83 4.55
C THR A 205 -1.68 6.98 5.89
N THR A 206 -2.48 7.16 6.94
CA THR A 206 -2.00 7.00 8.32
C THR A 206 -2.80 5.96 9.07
N SER A 207 -2.13 5.09 9.83
CA SER A 207 -2.80 3.95 10.47
C SER A 207 -3.46 4.30 11.80
N LEU A 208 -2.93 5.25 12.59
CA LEU A 208 -3.48 5.51 13.92
C LEU A 208 -4.75 6.34 13.91
N LEU A 209 -4.76 7.46 13.16
CA LEU A 209 -5.96 8.29 13.01
C LEU A 209 -6.77 7.93 11.77
N GLY A 210 -6.21 7.12 10.87
CA GLY A 210 -6.93 6.66 9.70
C GLY A 210 -7.14 7.76 8.68
N ASP A 211 -6.15 8.59 8.40
CA ASP A 211 -6.32 9.69 7.44
C ASP A 211 -5.78 9.30 6.07
N LEU A 212 -6.52 9.63 5.01
CA LEU A 212 -6.00 9.69 3.65
C LEU A 212 -5.62 11.13 3.35
N TYR A 213 -4.36 11.36 3.01
CA TYR A 213 -3.82 12.66 2.62
C TYR A 213 -3.45 12.69 1.14
N SER A 214 -3.42 13.90 0.60
CA SER A 214 -2.75 14.22 -0.67
C SER A 214 -1.82 15.41 -0.51
N TRP A 215 -0.79 15.45 -1.34
CA TRP A 215 0.14 16.55 -1.47
C TRP A 215 0.35 16.85 -2.95
N GLU A 216 0.46 18.14 -3.30
CA GLU A 216 0.96 18.55 -4.60
C GLU A 216 2.47 18.35 -4.65
N ILE A 217 2.98 17.79 -5.74
CA ILE A 217 4.40 17.55 -5.95
C ILE A 217 5.01 18.77 -6.64
N GLY A 218 6.00 19.39 -5.98
CA GLY A 218 6.78 20.48 -6.54
C GLY A 218 7.86 20.01 -7.50
N PRO A 219 8.52 20.93 -8.25
CA PRO A 219 9.44 20.58 -9.32
C PRO A 219 10.65 19.73 -8.91
N LYS A 220 11.05 19.76 -7.63
CA LYS A 220 12.17 18.95 -7.11
C LYS A 220 11.70 17.72 -6.35
N GLY A 221 10.40 17.45 -6.31
CA GLY A 221 9.80 16.39 -5.50
C GLY A 221 9.43 16.81 -4.08
N GLU A 222 9.56 18.08 -3.72
CA GLU A 222 9.06 18.57 -2.43
C GLU A 222 7.52 18.48 -2.38
N LEU A 223 6.97 18.19 -1.20
CA LEU A 223 5.53 18.04 -1.02
C LEU A 223 4.92 19.34 -0.51
N ASN A 224 3.92 19.84 -1.24
CA ASN A 224 3.21 21.08 -0.95
C ASN A 224 1.72 20.80 -0.69
N LYS A 225 1.02 21.78 -0.11
CA LYS A 225 -0.44 21.78 0.09
C LYS A 225 -1.01 20.44 0.60
N LYS A 226 -0.63 20.04 1.82
CA LYS A 226 -1.22 18.86 2.48
C LYS A 226 -2.73 19.02 2.62
N LEU A 227 -3.50 18.12 2.00
CA LEU A 227 -4.95 18.07 2.08
C LEU A 227 -5.42 16.73 2.63
N ARG A 228 -6.27 16.76 3.65
CA ARG A 228 -6.98 15.56 4.14
C ARG A 228 -8.17 15.28 3.23
N LEU A 229 -8.20 14.08 2.65
CA LEU A 229 -9.22 13.67 1.69
C LEU A 229 -10.35 12.88 2.34
N ALA A 230 -10.02 11.93 3.21
CA ALA A 230 -10.99 11.03 3.80
C ALA A 230 -10.49 10.42 5.11
N ASN A 231 -11.38 9.70 5.80
CA ASN A 231 -11.04 8.87 6.95
C ASN A 231 -11.18 7.38 6.60
N ILE A 232 -10.09 6.64 6.72
CA ILE A 232 -9.94 5.21 6.49
C ILE A 232 -9.48 4.58 7.82
N PRO A 233 -10.39 4.04 8.65
CA PRO A 233 -10.02 3.48 9.95
C PRO A 233 -8.90 2.43 9.83
N GLY A 234 -7.74 2.72 10.44
CA GLY A 234 -6.59 1.83 10.37
C GLY A 234 -5.97 1.72 8.97
N GLY A 235 -5.95 2.80 8.19
CA GLY A 235 -5.41 2.81 6.83
C GLY A 235 -4.01 2.19 6.73
N ASP A 236 -3.85 1.31 5.76
CA ASP A 236 -2.64 0.54 5.48
C ASP A 236 -2.15 0.84 4.04
N ASN A 237 -1.59 -0.13 3.31
CA ASN A 237 -1.10 0.07 1.94
C ASN A 237 -2.21 0.54 1.00
N LEU A 238 -1.80 1.31 0.00
CA LEU A 238 -2.72 1.85 -1.00
C LEU A 238 -2.15 1.68 -2.41
N SER A 239 -2.99 1.20 -3.33
CA SER A 239 -2.63 1.04 -4.73
C SER A 239 -3.48 1.97 -5.60
N ILE A 240 -3.03 2.22 -6.82
CA ILE A 240 -3.74 3.06 -7.79
C ILE A 240 -4.09 2.28 -9.06
N ASN A 241 -5.31 2.46 -9.55
CA ASN A 241 -5.73 2.01 -10.88
C ASN A 241 -6.74 3.00 -11.47
N GLY A 242 -6.43 3.59 -12.63
CA GLY A 242 -7.38 4.40 -13.39
C GLY A 242 -7.98 5.59 -12.63
N GLY A 243 -7.20 6.23 -11.73
CA GLY A 243 -7.68 7.36 -10.90
C GLY A 243 -8.46 6.94 -9.64
N ILE A 244 -8.55 5.64 -9.36
CA ILE A 244 -9.08 5.09 -8.12
C ILE A 244 -7.91 4.66 -7.24
N LEU A 245 -7.92 5.12 -5.99
CA LEU A 245 -7.06 4.58 -4.94
C LEU A 245 -7.80 3.43 -4.25
N LEU A 246 -7.19 2.27 -4.19
CA LEU A 246 -7.63 1.13 -3.38
C LEU A 246 -6.85 1.16 -2.07
N ILE A 247 -7.55 1.18 -0.93
CA ILE A 247 -6.92 1.33 0.38
C ILE A 247 -7.42 0.24 1.32
N ALA A 248 -6.49 -0.50 1.93
CA ALA A 248 -6.84 -1.42 3.01
C ALA A 248 -6.97 -0.68 4.36
N GLY A 249 -7.81 -1.22 5.25
CA GLY A 249 -8.04 -0.63 6.57
C GLY A 249 -8.28 -1.66 7.67
N HIS A 250 -7.73 -1.36 8.85
CA HIS A 250 -7.86 -2.12 10.09
C HIS A 250 -8.78 -1.39 11.08
N PRO A 251 -10.12 -1.53 10.99
CA PRO A 251 -11.05 -0.74 11.79
C PRO A 251 -11.02 -1.06 13.30
N CYS A 252 -10.30 -2.12 13.72
CA CYS A 252 -10.14 -2.49 15.12
C CYS A 252 -8.67 -2.74 15.49
N LYS A 253 -7.97 -1.70 15.96
CA LYS A 253 -6.56 -1.80 16.44
C LYS A 253 -6.35 -2.91 17.48
N ARG A 254 -7.26 -3.06 18.44
CA ARG A 254 -7.16 -4.12 19.47
C ARG A 254 -7.28 -5.52 18.87
N CYS A 255 -8.15 -5.69 17.88
CA CYS A 255 -8.33 -6.96 17.18
C CYS A 255 -7.06 -7.28 16.36
N PHE A 256 -6.54 -6.30 15.64
CA PHE A 256 -5.28 -6.39 14.89
C PHE A 256 -4.11 -6.83 15.80
N MET A 257 -3.91 -6.15 16.94
CA MET A 257 -2.84 -6.52 17.88
C MET A 257 -3.03 -7.91 18.51
N SER A 258 -4.28 -8.38 18.63
CA SER A 258 -4.58 -9.72 19.12
C SER A 258 -4.29 -10.78 18.05
N HIS A 259 -4.66 -10.49 16.80
CA HIS A 259 -4.39 -11.32 15.63
C HIS A 259 -2.89 -11.44 15.32
N ALA A 260 -2.13 -10.35 15.51
CA ALA A 260 -0.68 -10.35 15.38
C ALA A 260 -0.02 -11.41 16.28
N LYS A 261 -0.61 -11.69 17.45
CA LYS A 261 -0.08 -12.65 18.42
C LYS A 261 -0.58 -14.09 18.22
N SER A 262 -1.69 -14.27 17.52
CA SER A 262 -2.35 -15.58 17.39
C SER A 262 -3.29 -15.61 16.19
N THR A 263 -3.16 -16.66 15.38
CA THR A 263 -4.07 -16.96 14.24
C THR A 263 -5.51 -17.21 14.68
N ASP A 264 -5.74 -17.59 15.94
CA ASP A 264 -7.08 -17.89 16.47
C ASP A 264 -7.88 -16.62 16.86
N LYS A 265 -7.23 -15.45 16.80
CA LYS A 265 -7.87 -14.16 17.06
C LYS A 265 -8.04 -13.46 15.73
N HIS A 266 -9.27 -13.26 15.28
CA HIS A 266 -9.53 -12.58 14.00
C HIS A 266 -9.45 -11.06 14.12
N SER A 267 -9.04 -10.41 13.03
CA SER A 267 -9.09 -8.96 12.88
C SER A 267 -9.98 -8.59 11.70
N PRO A 268 -10.94 -7.66 11.84
CA PRO A 268 -11.74 -7.21 10.71
C PRO A 268 -10.87 -6.65 9.58
N SER A 269 -11.40 -6.71 8.36
CA SER A 269 -10.75 -6.21 7.15
C SER A 269 -11.71 -5.31 6.38
N GLN A 270 -11.23 -4.17 5.88
CA GLN A 270 -11.97 -3.30 4.97
C GLN A 270 -11.10 -2.91 3.78
N ILE A 271 -11.68 -2.90 2.59
CA ILE A 271 -11.08 -2.28 1.40
C ILE A 271 -11.95 -1.11 0.97
N TRP A 272 -11.34 0.03 0.75
CA TRP A 272 -11.96 1.27 0.34
C TRP A 272 -11.51 1.66 -1.07
N ALA A 273 -12.39 2.31 -1.82
CA ALA A 273 -12.09 2.92 -3.11
C ALA A 273 -12.29 4.43 -3.00
N TYR A 274 -11.25 5.20 -3.24
CA TYR A 274 -11.33 6.64 -3.35
C TYR A 274 -11.17 7.07 -4.81
N ASN A 275 -12.22 7.64 -5.38
CA ASN A 275 -12.15 8.26 -6.69
C ASN A 275 -11.53 9.66 -6.57
N ILE A 276 -10.37 9.86 -7.18
CA ILE A 276 -9.59 11.10 -7.07
C ILE A 276 -10.35 12.30 -7.65
N GLU A 277 -10.97 12.14 -8.83
CA GLU A 277 -11.66 13.20 -9.54
C GLU A 277 -13.00 13.54 -8.90
N ALA A 278 -13.84 12.52 -8.67
CA ALA A 278 -15.16 12.68 -8.05
C ALA A 278 -15.07 12.98 -6.54
N ARG A 279 -13.88 12.83 -5.94
CA ARG A 279 -13.62 12.97 -4.50
C ARG A 279 -14.57 12.12 -3.64
N GLN A 280 -14.89 10.94 -4.14
CA GLN A 280 -15.86 10.03 -3.55
C GLN A 280 -15.14 8.86 -2.90
N LEU A 281 -15.56 8.52 -1.67
CA LEU A 281 -15.11 7.33 -0.96
C LEU A 281 -16.25 6.31 -0.90
N ASP A 282 -15.98 5.09 -1.37
CA ASP A 282 -16.89 3.96 -1.25
C ASP A 282 -16.21 2.79 -0.54
N LEU A 283 -16.98 2.06 0.27
CA LEU A 283 -16.55 0.81 0.89
C LEU A 283 -16.70 -0.29 -0.16
N VAL A 284 -15.60 -0.93 -0.53
CA VAL A 284 -15.57 -1.95 -1.58
C VAL A 284 -15.92 -3.30 -0.99
N LEU A 285 -15.22 -3.67 0.07
CA LEU A 285 -15.33 -4.98 0.69
C LEU A 285 -15.14 -4.82 2.19
N GLU A 286 -15.91 -5.58 2.96
CA GLU A 286 -15.78 -5.64 4.41
C GLU A 286 -15.93 -7.07 4.91
N ASP A 287 -14.99 -7.51 5.74
CA ASP A 287 -15.15 -8.66 6.65
C ASP A 287 -15.18 -8.13 8.08
N PRO A 288 -16.37 -7.85 8.64
CA PRO A 288 -16.50 -7.13 9.90
C PRO A 288 -16.01 -7.95 11.11
N MET A 289 -15.88 -9.28 10.96
CA MET A 289 -15.37 -10.16 12.01
C MET A 289 -13.99 -10.76 11.69
N GLY A 290 -13.47 -10.56 10.46
CA GLY A 290 -12.24 -11.17 9.99
C GLY A 290 -12.29 -12.69 9.85
N LYS A 291 -13.50 -13.28 9.81
CA LYS A 291 -13.67 -14.75 9.83
C LYS A 291 -13.27 -15.42 8.52
N LYS A 292 -13.43 -14.71 7.40
CA LYS A 292 -13.02 -15.18 6.07
C LYS A 292 -11.62 -14.70 5.74
N TYR A 293 -11.32 -13.44 6.02
CA TYR A 293 -10.03 -12.83 5.71
C TYR A 293 -9.65 -11.77 6.75
N SER A 294 -8.61 -12.03 7.53
CA SER A 294 -8.21 -11.19 8.67
C SER A 294 -7.06 -10.25 8.32
N ALA A 295 -7.14 -9.00 8.81
CA ALA A 295 -6.06 -8.01 8.70
C ALA A 295 -5.53 -7.81 7.26
N ALA A 296 -6.44 -7.59 6.31
CA ALA A 296 -6.07 -7.19 4.95
C ALA A 296 -5.21 -5.92 4.97
N SER A 297 -4.11 -5.90 4.22
CA SER A 297 -3.11 -4.82 4.22
C SER A 297 -2.97 -4.10 2.90
N VAL A 298 -3.37 -4.75 1.81
CA VAL A 298 -3.25 -4.23 0.44
C VAL A 298 -4.38 -4.79 -0.41
N ALA A 299 -4.81 -4.03 -1.41
CA ALA A 299 -5.65 -4.52 -2.49
C ALA A 299 -5.16 -3.97 -3.82
N ILE A 300 -5.09 -4.84 -4.84
CA ILE A 300 -4.85 -4.45 -6.23
C ILE A 300 -5.97 -4.98 -7.11
N ALA A 301 -6.22 -4.31 -8.23
CA ALA A 301 -7.21 -4.73 -9.21
C ALA A 301 -6.52 -5.28 -10.48
N THR A 302 -6.91 -6.48 -10.90
CA THR A 302 -6.68 -7.04 -12.23
C THR A 302 -7.96 -6.89 -13.06
N PRO A 303 -7.93 -7.06 -14.39
CA PRO A 303 -9.10 -6.84 -15.26
C PRO A 303 -10.44 -7.45 -14.78
N ASP A 304 -10.39 -8.59 -14.07
CA ASP A 304 -11.56 -9.33 -13.60
C ASP A 304 -11.58 -9.63 -12.09
N ARG A 305 -10.49 -9.34 -11.36
CA ARG A 305 -10.35 -9.66 -9.93
C ARG A 305 -9.89 -8.48 -9.08
N LEU A 306 -10.33 -8.49 -7.84
CA LEU A 306 -9.70 -7.75 -6.74
C LEU A 306 -8.88 -8.75 -5.92
N ILE A 307 -7.56 -8.53 -5.83
CA ILE A 307 -6.63 -9.39 -5.09
C ILE A 307 -6.20 -8.66 -3.82
N LEU A 308 -6.38 -9.29 -2.67
CA LEU A 308 -6.01 -8.75 -1.37
C LEU A 308 -4.85 -9.54 -0.77
N GLY A 309 -3.92 -8.80 -0.18
CA GLY A 309 -2.91 -9.30 0.75
C GLY A 309 -3.27 -9.00 2.20
N GLN A 310 -2.48 -9.54 3.13
CA GLN A 310 -2.67 -9.40 4.57
C GLN A 310 -1.34 -9.47 5.32
N VAL A 311 -1.32 -8.90 6.52
CA VAL A 311 -0.08 -8.74 7.30
C VAL A 311 0.50 -10.06 7.81
N PHE A 312 -0.32 -11.09 8.11
CA PHE A 312 0.15 -12.23 8.90
C PHE A 312 -0.12 -13.63 8.31
N ASP A 313 -1.34 -13.95 7.91
CA ASP A 313 -1.69 -15.33 7.55
C ASP A 313 -1.22 -15.71 6.13
N GLY A 314 -1.14 -17.01 5.83
CA GLY A 314 -0.57 -17.54 4.58
C GLY A 314 -1.55 -17.70 3.44
N GLN A 315 -2.21 -16.62 3.03
CA GLN A 315 -3.21 -16.64 1.96
C GLN A 315 -3.48 -15.24 1.39
N LEU A 316 -3.85 -15.21 0.11
CA LEU A 316 -4.48 -14.06 -0.53
C LEU A 316 -6.00 -14.27 -0.61
N LEU A 317 -6.76 -13.19 -0.75
CA LEU A 317 -8.17 -13.26 -1.12
C LEU A 317 -8.34 -12.77 -2.57
N SER A 318 -8.90 -13.60 -3.43
CA SER A 318 -9.25 -13.25 -4.81
C SER A 318 -10.77 -13.13 -4.92
N CYS A 319 -11.26 -11.93 -5.20
CA CYS A 319 -12.67 -11.64 -5.37
C CYS A 319 -12.97 -11.29 -6.83
N PRO A 320 -14.16 -11.61 -7.37
CA PRO A 320 -14.63 -10.95 -8.57
C PRO A 320 -14.62 -9.43 -8.36
N LEU A 321 -14.23 -8.69 -9.39
CA LEU A 321 -14.31 -7.23 -9.36
C LEU A 321 -15.79 -6.80 -9.22
N PRO A 322 -16.15 -5.93 -8.26
CA PRO A 322 -17.55 -5.60 -8.00
C PRO A 322 -18.12 -4.64 -9.04
N ALA A 323 -19.31 -4.89 -9.56
CA ALA A 323 -20.00 -3.97 -10.47
C ALA A 323 -20.86 -2.95 -9.69
N PRO A 324 -20.90 -1.66 -10.09
CA PRO A 324 -20.11 -1.03 -11.16
C PRO A 324 -18.72 -0.61 -10.65
N TRP A 325 -17.67 -1.24 -11.17
CA TRP A 325 -16.30 -0.74 -11.05
C TRP A 325 -15.99 0.11 -12.28
N PRO A 326 -15.28 1.25 -12.16
CA PRO A 326 -14.78 1.95 -13.34
C PRO A 326 -13.90 1.00 -14.17
N PRO A 327 -13.93 1.12 -15.52
CA PRO A 327 -13.12 0.26 -16.37
C PRO A 327 -11.64 0.37 -15.96
N LEU A 328 -11.04 -0.77 -15.64
CA LEU A 328 -9.64 -0.83 -15.27
C LEU A 328 -8.78 -0.52 -16.49
N VAL A 329 -7.70 0.21 -16.28
CA VAL A 329 -6.66 0.32 -17.30
C VAL A 329 -5.94 -1.03 -17.31
N SER A 330 -5.82 -1.67 -18.48
CA SER A 330 -5.34 -3.06 -18.64
C SER A 330 -3.90 -3.29 -18.18
N GLU A 331 -3.19 -2.23 -17.82
CA GLU A 331 -1.89 -2.26 -17.16
C GLU A 331 -1.91 -1.19 -16.06
N GLN A 332 -1.25 -1.43 -14.92
CA GLN A 332 -0.67 -0.36 -14.12
C GLN A 332 0.51 0.29 -14.90
N LYS A 333 0.30 0.62 -16.19
CA LYS A 333 1.15 1.59 -16.86
C LYS A 333 0.82 2.90 -16.21
N ARG A 334 1.65 3.27 -15.25
CA ARG A 334 1.77 4.67 -14.88
C ARG A 334 2.37 5.35 -16.12
N VAL A 335 1.50 5.77 -17.03
CA VAL A 335 1.90 6.52 -18.22
C VAL A 335 2.18 7.92 -17.72
N TYR A 336 3.46 8.23 -17.56
CA TYR A 336 3.91 9.56 -17.26
C TYR A 336 4.27 10.21 -18.59
N HIS A 337 3.54 11.24 -18.97
CA HIS A 337 3.96 12.11 -20.04
C HIS A 337 5.11 12.95 -19.52
N LEU A 338 6.34 12.46 -19.69
CA LEU A 338 7.53 13.27 -19.52
C LEU A 338 7.46 14.44 -20.50
N LYS A 339 6.94 15.59 -20.05
CA LYS A 339 7.18 16.87 -20.71
C LYS A 339 8.66 17.15 -20.55
N THR A 340 9.45 16.76 -21.55
CA THR A 340 10.82 17.20 -21.66
C THR A 340 10.82 18.73 -21.64
N MET A 341 11.59 19.34 -20.74
CA MET A 341 11.85 20.79 -20.75
C MET A 341 12.86 21.14 -21.86
N SER A 342 12.61 20.68 -23.07
CA SER A 342 13.28 21.15 -24.27
C SER A 342 12.21 21.28 -25.35
N GLY A 343 11.74 22.50 -25.58
CA GLY A 343 10.82 22.84 -26.66
C GLY A 343 11.46 22.71 -28.06
N GLU A 344 12.01 21.55 -28.38
CA GLU A 344 12.50 21.21 -29.71
C GLU A 344 12.06 19.79 -30.07
N ASP A 345 11.10 19.70 -30.99
CA ASP A 345 10.84 18.46 -31.73
C ASP A 345 12.10 18.11 -32.52
N LYS A 346 12.80 17.05 -32.12
CA LYS A 346 13.82 16.41 -32.96
C LYS A 346 13.30 15.07 -33.43
N PHE A 347 12.80 15.05 -34.66
CA PHE A 347 12.60 13.83 -35.42
C PHE A 347 13.96 13.23 -35.76
N PHE A 348 14.23 12.01 -35.29
CA PHE A 348 15.25 11.16 -35.87
C PHE A 348 14.57 9.92 -36.45
N TYR A 349 14.34 9.96 -37.76
CA TYR A 349 14.37 8.73 -38.56
C TYR A 349 15.84 8.36 -38.74
N GLN A 350 16.18 7.11 -38.47
CA GLN A 350 17.34 6.51 -39.11
C GLN A 350 16.93 5.14 -39.64
N ASP A 351 17.01 5.05 -40.96
CA ASP A 351 16.68 3.90 -41.78
C ASP A 351 17.51 2.67 -41.39
N ARG A 352 16.92 1.52 -41.70
CA ARG A 352 17.58 0.22 -41.71
C ARG A 352 18.74 0.24 -42.70
N ASP A 353 19.83 -0.42 -42.33
CA ASP A 353 20.50 -1.37 -43.22
C ASP A 353 20.45 -2.75 -42.57
#